data_AF-W1RNG9-F1
#
_entry.id   AF-W1RNG9-F1
#
_cell.length_a   1.000
_cell.length_b   1.000
_cell.length_c   1.000
_cell.angle_alpha   90.00
_cell.angle_beta   90.00
_cell.angle_gamma   90.00
#
_symmetry.space_group_name_H-M   'P 1'
#
loop_
_entity.id
_entity.type
_entity.pdbx_description
1 polymer ?
#
loop_
_entity_poly.entity_id
_entity_poly.type
_entity_poly.pdbx_seq_one_letter_code
_entity_poly.pdbx_strand_id
1 'polypeptide(L)'
;MIKALLGLSTMVLASTSFAADYSDDIHKNDYSWKQFNLMYAFDELPGESSHDYLEMEFGGRSGVVDLYGYLDVFNVTSSDSSDKADSDKMFLKLAPRFSLDGMTGKDLSFGAVQELYVSTLFSLNGGQDGTNNSFFGLGADVDMPWLGKVGMNLYALYDKSQGNRNGWNGYQFSANWFKPFKTFDNGSFLAYQGYVDYQFGMDSDYVTATDGGATFQGLYWHSKQYALGYGLKIYKDVYGIKDSSGFKSSGVSHYISATYKF
;
A
#
# COMPACT_ATOMS: atom_id res chain seq x y z
N MET A 1 -18.60 14.55 10.62
CA MET A 1 -17.80 13.39 11.07
C MET A 1 -16.95 12.95 9.88
N ILE A 2 -15.63 13.10 9.97
CA ILE A 2 -14.71 12.68 8.90
C ILE A 2 -14.56 11.16 9.04
N LYS A 3 -15.18 10.40 8.15
CA LYS A 3 -14.99 8.95 8.05
C LYS A 3 -13.91 8.70 6.99
N ALA A 4 -12.66 8.61 7.41
CA ALA A 4 -11.55 8.20 6.54
C ALA A 4 -11.01 6.86 7.05
N LEU A 5 -11.18 5.79 6.27
CA LEU A 5 -10.63 4.46 6.58
C LEU A 5 -10.08 3.83 5.31
N LEU A 6 -8.83 3.34 5.36
CA LEU A 6 -8.19 2.59 4.28
C LEU A 6 -7.28 1.52 4.89
N GLY A 7 -7.46 0.28 4.41
CA GLY A 7 -6.86 -0.95 4.94
C GLY A 7 -5.36 -1.11 4.69
N LEU A 8 -4.86 -2.26 5.12
CA LEU A 8 -3.45 -2.58 5.32
C LEU A 8 -2.89 -3.42 4.17
N SER A 9 -1.93 -2.90 3.41
CA SER A 9 -1.26 -3.65 2.33
C SER A 9 -0.10 -4.53 2.82
N THR A 10 -0.09 -5.82 2.46
CA THR A 10 1.02 -6.77 2.67
C THR A 10 1.80 -7.11 1.40
N MET A 11 2.56 -6.15 0.89
CA MET A 11 3.23 -6.31 -0.40
C MET A 11 4.27 -7.46 -0.40
N VAL A 12 4.11 -8.41 -1.31
CA VAL A 12 5.11 -9.45 -1.64
C VAL A 12 5.71 -9.13 -3.01
N LEU A 13 6.95 -8.64 -3.04
CA LEU A 13 7.74 -8.57 -4.27
C LEU A 13 9.10 -9.22 -4.00
N ALA A 14 9.30 -10.42 -4.53
CA ALA A 14 10.62 -11.01 -4.65
C ALA A 14 11.11 -10.77 -6.08
N SER A 15 11.85 -9.69 -6.30
CA SER A 15 12.61 -9.51 -7.54
C SER A 15 14.07 -9.21 -7.19
N THR A 16 14.99 -9.89 -7.86
CA THR A 16 16.43 -9.65 -7.78
C THR A 16 16.76 -8.21 -8.17
N SER A 17 17.59 -7.54 -7.39
CA SER A 17 18.03 -6.15 -7.58
C SER A 17 18.98 -5.98 -8.79
N PHE A 18 18.48 -6.05 -10.02
CA PHE A 18 19.25 -5.66 -11.21
C PHE A 18 18.55 -4.53 -11.97
N ALA A 19 19.33 -3.75 -12.73
CA ALA A 19 18.77 -2.80 -13.69
C ALA A 19 17.84 -3.54 -14.66
N ALA A 20 16.74 -2.90 -15.02
CA ALA A 20 15.77 -3.52 -15.91
C ALA A 20 16.30 -3.57 -17.34
N ASP A 21 16.36 -4.78 -17.89
CA ASP A 21 16.89 -5.02 -19.24
C ASP A 21 15.75 -5.23 -20.24
N TYR A 22 15.63 -4.30 -21.20
CA TYR A 22 14.63 -4.30 -22.28
C TYR A 22 15.25 -4.50 -23.68
N SER A 23 16.50 -4.97 -23.80
CA SER A 23 17.15 -5.08 -25.12
C SER A 23 16.52 -6.09 -26.07
N ASP A 24 15.82 -7.08 -25.51
CA ASP A 24 15.30 -8.24 -26.24
C ASP A 24 13.77 -8.21 -26.27
N ASP A 25 13.13 -9.01 -25.40
CA ASP A 25 11.68 -9.08 -25.23
C ASP A 25 11.27 -8.37 -23.94
N ILE A 26 10.38 -7.37 -24.07
CA ILE A 26 9.84 -6.62 -22.93
C ILE A 26 9.06 -7.52 -21.96
N HIS A 27 8.57 -8.67 -22.42
CA HIS A 27 7.78 -9.62 -21.64
C HIS A 27 8.59 -10.72 -20.95
N LYS A 28 9.93 -10.74 -21.09
CA LYS A 28 10.77 -11.82 -20.56
C LYS A 28 10.72 -11.99 -19.03
N ASN A 29 10.34 -10.93 -18.32
CA ASN A 29 10.24 -10.88 -16.87
C ASN A 29 8.79 -10.81 -16.39
N ASP A 30 7.83 -11.19 -17.23
CA ASP A 30 6.42 -11.17 -16.84
C ASP A 30 6.15 -12.17 -15.72
N TYR A 31 5.43 -11.70 -14.70
CA TYR A 31 4.94 -12.53 -13.61
C TYR A 31 3.62 -11.99 -13.10
N SER A 32 2.84 -12.85 -12.46
CA SER A 32 1.66 -12.42 -11.72
C SER A 32 1.49 -13.28 -10.49
N TRP A 33 0.89 -12.71 -9.47
CA TRP A 33 0.54 -13.40 -8.24
C TRP A 33 -0.77 -12.84 -7.70
N LYS A 34 -1.46 -13.68 -6.95
CA LYS A 34 -2.65 -13.30 -6.20
C LYS A 34 -2.73 -14.11 -4.93
N GLN A 35 -3.26 -13.51 -3.89
CA GLN A 35 -3.43 -14.14 -2.60
C GLN A 35 -4.68 -13.59 -1.91
N PHE A 36 -5.14 -14.33 -0.91
CA PHE A 36 -6.21 -13.89 -0.04
C PHE A 36 -5.68 -13.83 1.39
N ASN A 37 -5.95 -12.74 2.08
CA ASN A 37 -5.56 -12.52 3.46
C ASN A 37 -6.82 -12.41 4.32
N LEU A 38 -6.93 -13.25 5.35
CA LEU A 38 -7.85 -12.99 6.45
C LEU A 38 -7.10 -12.20 7.51
N MET A 39 -7.58 -11.01 7.83
CA MET A 39 -6.88 -10.07 8.69
C MET A 39 -7.77 -9.58 9.81
N TYR A 40 -7.13 -9.23 10.93
CA TYR A 40 -7.78 -8.54 12.03
C TYR A 40 -6.93 -7.34 12.44
N ALA A 41 -7.55 -6.17 12.49
CA ALA A 41 -6.96 -4.93 12.95
C ALA A 41 -7.37 -4.68 14.40
N PHE A 42 -6.41 -4.31 15.24
CA PHE A 42 -6.61 -3.88 16.62
C PHE A 42 -6.33 -2.39 16.72
N ASP A 43 -7.32 -1.62 17.16
CA ASP A 43 -7.24 -0.17 17.39
C ASP A 43 -6.74 0.61 16.16
N GLU A 44 -7.22 0.23 14.96
CA GLU A 44 -6.90 0.94 13.72
C GLU A 44 -7.28 2.41 13.81
N LEU A 45 -6.34 3.25 13.38
CA LEU A 45 -6.52 4.69 13.29
C LEU A 45 -6.93 5.12 11.87
N PRO A 46 -7.70 6.21 11.76
CA PRO A 46 -8.16 7.08 12.85
C PRO A 46 -9.39 6.52 13.60
N GLY A 47 -9.59 6.95 14.84
CA GLY A 47 -10.78 6.62 15.62
C GLY A 47 -10.73 5.33 16.46
N GLU A 48 -9.63 4.57 16.40
CA GLU A 48 -9.38 3.34 17.18
C GLU A 48 -10.47 2.27 16.98
N SER A 49 -10.62 1.79 15.73
CA SER A 49 -11.54 0.68 15.41
C SER A 49 -10.81 -0.67 15.40
N SER A 50 -11.47 -1.70 15.95
CA SER A 50 -11.02 -3.08 15.80
C SER A 50 -12.00 -3.87 14.93
N HIS A 51 -11.50 -4.55 13.89
CA HIS A 51 -12.34 -5.26 12.94
C HIS A 51 -11.59 -6.33 12.13
N ASP A 52 -12.34 -7.31 11.65
CA ASP A 52 -11.89 -8.28 10.65
C ASP A 52 -12.17 -7.82 9.22
N TYR A 53 -11.36 -8.32 8.29
CA TYR A 53 -11.59 -8.16 6.86
C TYR A 53 -10.93 -9.28 6.06
N LEU A 54 -11.50 -9.56 4.90
CA LEU A 54 -10.91 -10.40 3.87
C LEU A 54 -10.31 -9.48 2.80
N GLU A 55 -9.03 -9.64 2.50
CA GLU A 55 -8.34 -8.90 1.45
C GLU A 55 -8.01 -9.86 0.30
N MET A 56 -8.37 -9.49 -0.93
CA MET A 56 -7.78 -10.06 -2.13
C MET A 56 -6.63 -9.15 -2.57
N GLU A 57 -5.41 -9.64 -2.47
CA GLU A 57 -4.21 -8.91 -2.84
C GLU A 57 -3.60 -9.52 -4.11
N PHE A 58 -3.15 -8.68 -5.03
CA PHE A 58 -2.63 -9.13 -6.31
C PHE A 58 -1.56 -8.17 -6.84
N GLY A 59 -0.71 -8.71 -7.70
CA GLY A 59 0.28 -7.91 -8.38
C GLY A 59 0.97 -8.70 -9.47
N GLY A 60 1.86 -8.02 -10.16
CA GLY A 60 2.55 -8.61 -11.28
C GLY A 60 3.25 -7.59 -12.13
N ARG A 61 4.04 -8.10 -13.06
CA ARG A 61 4.63 -7.33 -14.12
C ARG A 61 4.20 -7.91 -15.46
N SER A 62 3.82 -7.03 -16.38
CA SER A 62 3.69 -7.39 -17.79
C SER A 62 4.27 -6.30 -18.69
N GLY A 63 5.33 -6.63 -19.40
CA GLY A 63 6.04 -5.69 -20.26
C GLY A 63 6.55 -4.48 -19.45
N VAL A 64 6.07 -3.31 -19.87
CA VAL A 64 6.39 -2.02 -19.23
C VAL A 64 5.52 -1.71 -18.01
N VAL A 65 4.54 -2.55 -17.67
CA VAL A 65 3.58 -2.29 -16.59
C VAL A 65 3.93 -3.12 -15.37
N ASP A 66 4.14 -2.45 -14.23
CA ASP A 66 4.19 -3.05 -12.91
C ASP A 66 2.89 -2.71 -12.16
N LEU A 67 2.25 -3.71 -11.57
CA LEU A 67 0.95 -3.58 -10.94
C LEU A 67 0.99 -4.12 -9.52
N TYR A 68 0.44 -3.32 -8.61
CA TYR A 68 0.04 -3.75 -7.29
C TYR A 68 -1.40 -3.33 -7.03
N GLY A 69 -2.18 -4.16 -6.33
CA GLY A 69 -3.50 -3.78 -5.88
C GLY A 69 -4.07 -4.73 -4.84
N TYR A 70 -5.08 -4.23 -4.12
CA TYR A 70 -5.84 -5.03 -3.19
C TYR A 70 -7.29 -4.57 -3.09
N LEU A 71 -8.17 -5.51 -2.74
CA LEU A 71 -9.57 -5.29 -2.45
C LEU A 71 -9.89 -5.84 -1.06
N ASP A 72 -10.23 -4.95 -0.13
CA ASP A 72 -10.73 -5.31 1.18
C ASP A 72 -12.25 -5.48 1.16
N VAL A 73 -12.71 -6.50 1.88
CA VAL A 73 -14.10 -6.71 2.26
C VAL A 73 -14.17 -6.78 3.79
N PHE A 74 -14.71 -5.74 4.42
CA PHE A 74 -14.74 -5.60 5.88
C PHE A 74 -15.92 -6.33 6.52
N ASN A 75 -15.76 -6.66 7.81
CA ASN A 75 -16.78 -7.25 8.66
C ASN A 75 -17.37 -8.54 8.07
N VAL A 76 -16.49 -9.46 7.67
CA VAL A 76 -16.86 -10.76 7.12
C VAL A 76 -17.45 -11.68 8.18
N THR A 77 -17.12 -11.46 9.46
CA THR A 77 -17.75 -12.18 10.59
C THR A 77 -19.12 -11.63 10.98
N SER A 78 -19.58 -10.53 10.37
CA SER A 78 -20.88 -9.88 10.64
C SER A 78 -21.06 -9.48 12.11
N SER A 79 -20.03 -8.92 12.71
CA SER A 79 -20.07 -8.36 14.06
C SER A 79 -20.78 -7.00 14.06
N ASP A 80 -21.79 -6.85 14.92
CA ASP A 80 -22.54 -5.61 15.12
C ASP A 80 -21.69 -4.53 15.83
N SER A 81 -20.61 -4.92 16.52
CA SER A 81 -19.71 -3.97 17.19
C SER A 81 -18.63 -3.39 16.26
N SER A 82 -18.57 -3.85 15.01
CA SER A 82 -17.66 -3.30 14.01
C SER A 82 -18.13 -1.92 13.56
N ASP A 83 -17.21 -0.98 13.36
CA ASP A 83 -17.51 0.31 12.71
C ASP A 83 -18.02 0.16 11.26
N LYS A 84 -17.95 -1.06 10.71
CA LYS A 84 -18.41 -1.48 9.38
C LYS A 84 -19.72 -2.25 9.38
N ALA A 85 -20.43 -2.37 10.51
CA ALA A 85 -21.75 -2.99 10.56
C ALA A 85 -22.76 -2.28 9.61
N ASP A 86 -22.79 -0.95 9.68
CA ASP A 86 -23.73 -0.09 8.94
C ASP A 86 -23.04 0.86 7.94
N SER A 87 -21.88 0.48 7.39
CA SER A 87 -21.11 1.31 6.44
C SER A 87 -20.69 0.49 5.22
N ASP A 88 -20.21 1.17 4.18
CA ASP A 88 -19.63 0.51 3.00
C ASP A 88 -18.49 -0.42 3.40
N LYS A 89 -18.58 -1.65 2.92
CA LYS A 89 -17.70 -2.76 3.32
C LYS A 89 -16.56 -3.00 2.35
N MET A 90 -16.42 -2.20 1.29
CA MET A 90 -15.41 -2.44 0.26
C MET A 90 -14.43 -1.28 0.15
N PHE A 91 -13.16 -1.62 0.01
CA PHE A 91 -12.10 -0.67 -0.29
C PHE A 91 -11.10 -1.24 -1.29
N LEU A 92 -10.79 -0.48 -2.33
CA LEU A 92 -9.91 -0.88 -3.42
C LEU A 92 -8.73 0.09 -3.52
N LYS A 93 -7.52 -0.47 -3.56
CA LYS A 93 -6.31 0.25 -3.93
C LYS A 93 -5.73 -0.35 -5.21
N LEU A 94 -5.39 0.49 -6.18
CA LEU A 94 -4.73 0.10 -7.42
C LEU A 94 -3.53 1.02 -7.68
N ALA A 95 -2.36 0.44 -7.87
CA ALA A 95 -1.12 1.19 -8.09
C ALA A 95 -0.37 0.68 -9.34
N PRO A 96 -0.89 0.92 -10.56
CA PRO A 96 -0.12 0.66 -11.75
C PRO A 96 1.02 1.68 -11.90
N ARG A 97 2.19 1.17 -12.28
CA ARG A 97 3.39 1.93 -12.61
C ARG A 97 3.82 1.55 -14.03
N PHE A 98 4.30 2.53 -14.79
CA PHE A 98 4.69 2.37 -16.18
C PHE A 98 6.17 2.70 -16.33
N SER A 99 6.96 1.69 -16.67
CA SER A 99 8.41 1.75 -16.80
C SER A 99 8.83 2.73 -17.89
N LEU A 100 9.56 3.77 -17.51
CA LEU A 100 10.17 4.71 -18.45
C LEU A 100 11.32 4.04 -19.20
N ASP A 101 12.09 3.20 -18.53
CA ASP A 101 13.15 2.39 -19.15
C ASP A 101 12.59 1.53 -20.28
N GLY A 102 11.53 0.77 -19.99
CA GLY A 102 10.87 -0.10 -20.96
C GLY A 102 10.14 0.67 -22.07
N MET A 103 9.50 1.79 -21.74
CA MET A 103 8.82 2.63 -22.75
C MET A 103 9.79 3.35 -23.68
N THR A 104 10.99 3.69 -23.21
CA THR A 104 12.00 4.42 -23.99
C THR A 104 13.04 3.52 -24.64
N GLY A 105 13.15 2.26 -24.19
CA GLY A 105 14.20 1.32 -24.60
C GLY A 105 15.59 1.75 -24.14
N LYS A 106 15.68 2.59 -23.10
CA LYS A 106 16.95 3.11 -22.57
C LYS A 106 17.11 2.66 -21.12
N ASP A 107 18.34 2.33 -20.76
CA ASP A 107 18.74 2.17 -19.37
C ASP A 107 18.80 3.56 -18.72
N LEU A 108 17.86 3.81 -17.80
CA LEU A 108 17.78 5.04 -17.00
C LEU A 108 18.27 4.83 -15.57
N SER A 109 18.92 3.71 -15.27
CA SER A 109 19.47 3.41 -13.95
C SER A 109 20.64 4.34 -13.59
N PHE A 110 20.76 4.67 -12.30
CA PHE A 110 21.88 5.46 -11.77
C PHE A 110 22.07 5.21 -10.27
N GLY A 111 23.29 4.88 -9.86
CA GLY A 111 23.59 4.58 -8.47
C GLY A 111 22.73 3.44 -7.93
N ALA A 112 21.94 3.70 -6.89
CA ALA A 112 21.02 2.72 -6.31
C ALA A 112 19.68 2.63 -7.06
N VAL A 113 19.36 3.57 -7.95
CA VAL A 113 18.12 3.58 -8.73
C VAL A 113 18.26 2.61 -9.90
N GLN A 114 17.38 1.61 -9.95
CA GLN A 114 17.45 0.50 -10.90
C GLN A 114 16.50 0.66 -12.08
N GLU A 115 15.38 1.36 -11.87
CA GLU A 115 14.36 1.58 -12.88
C GLU A 115 13.50 2.79 -12.49
N LEU A 116 13.03 3.56 -13.48
CA LEU A 116 12.16 4.71 -13.30
C LEU A 116 10.77 4.47 -13.90
N TYR A 117 9.76 5.12 -13.32
CA TYR A 117 8.36 4.91 -13.68
C TYR A 117 7.57 6.21 -13.73
N VAL A 118 6.56 6.25 -14.60
CA VAL A 118 5.34 7.02 -14.32
C VAL A 118 4.53 6.21 -13.32
N SER A 119 4.32 6.74 -12.11
CA SER A 119 3.62 6.03 -11.05
C SER A 119 2.20 6.59 -10.87
N THR A 120 1.25 5.69 -10.63
CA THR A 120 -0.12 6.06 -10.27
C THR A 120 -0.57 5.30 -9.04
N LEU A 121 -1.52 5.88 -8.32
CA LEU A 121 -2.20 5.22 -7.22
C LEU A 121 -3.66 5.68 -7.19
N PHE A 122 -4.58 4.74 -7.07
CA PHE A 122 -6.01 4.98 -6.95
C PHE A 122 -6.51 4.36 -5.65
N SER A 123 -7.26 5.12 -4.86
CA SER A 123 -7.87 4.66 -3.62
C SER A 123 -9.37 4.94 -3.68
N LEU A 124 -10.17 3.87 -3.67
CA LEU A 124 -11.59 3.89 -3.97
C LEU A 124 -12.36 3.15 -2.87
N ASN A 125 -13.32 3.82 -2.25
CA ASN A 125 -14.27 3.19 -1.34
C ASN A 125 -15.55 2.81 -2.10
N GLY A 126 -16.26 1.77 -1.63
CA GLY A 126 -17.50 1.29 -2.25
C GLY A 126 -18.69 2.26 -2.16
N GLY A 127 -18.64 3.25 -1.27
CA GLY A 127 -19.70 4.23 -1.06
C GLY A 127 -19.67 5.42 -2.00
N GLN A 128 -20.84 6.00 -2.28
CA GLN A 128 -20.99 7.19 -3.11
C GLN A 128 -20.24 8.41 -2.56
N ASP A 129 -20.18 8.54 -1.23
CA ASP A 129 -19.47 9.60 -0.53
C ASP A 129 -18.14 9.08 0.07
N GLY A 130 -17.56 8.03 -0.50
CA GLY A 130 -16.33 7.43 -0.01
C GLY A 130 -15.04 8.12 -0.50
N THR A 131 -13.89 7.61 -0.05
CA THR A 131 -12.58 7.96 -0.62
C THR A 131 -12.59 7.75 -2.14
N ASN A 132 -12.14 8.76 -2.89
CA ASN A 132 -11.98 8.70 -4.33
C ASN A 132 -10.76 9.53 -4.73
N ASN A 133 -9.58 8.97 -4.47
CA ASN A 133 -8.31 9.66 -4.64
C ASN A 133 -7.57 9.10 -5.84
N SER A 134 -7.02 10.01 -6.65
CA SER A 134 -6.15 9.67 -7.78
C SER A 134 -4.81 10.37 -7.60
N PHE A 135 -3.74 9.58 -7.58
CA PHE A 135 -2.38 10.03 -7.38
C PHE A 135 -1.59 9.80 -8.66
N PHE A 136 -0.79 10.79 -9.05
CA PHE A 136 0.02 10.75 -10.26
C PHE A 136 1.41 11.30 -9.97
N GLY A 137 2.45 10.64 -10.48
CA GLY A 137 3.81 11.15 -10.31
C GLY A 137 4.90 10.25 -10.86
N LEU A 138 6.03 10.25 -10.16
CA LEU A 138 7.23 9.51 -10.53
C LEU A 138 7.52 8.41 -9.52
N GLY A 139 7.87 7.24 -10.03
CA GLY A 139 8.29 6.09 -9.25
C GLY A 139 9.71 5.67 -9.58
N ALA A 140 10.33 4.96 -8.64
CA ALA A 140 11.61 4.33 -8.82
C ALA A 140 11.65 2.99 -8.07
N ASP A 141 12.39 2.04 -8.62
CA ASP A 141 12.87 0.89 -7.84
C ASP A 141 14.30 1.20 -7.39
N VAL A 142 14.53 1.16 -6.07
CA VAL A 142 15.80 1.56 -5.44
C VAL A 142 16.38 0.38 -4.67
N ASP A 143 17.63 0.01 -4.96
CA ASP A 143 18.35 -1.01 -4.20
C ASP A 143 18.86 -0.42 -2.88
N MET A 144 18.18 -0.77 -1.79
CA MET A 144 18.50 -0.26 -0.47
C MET A 144 19.37 -1.25 0.30
N PRO A 145 20.43 -0.78 0.98
CA PRO A 145 21.25 -1.64 1.83
C PRO A 145 20.39 -2.45 2.81
N TRP A 146 20.68 -3.75 2.88
CA TRP A 146 19.94 -4.77 3.63
C TRP A 146 18.52 -5.08 3.14
N LEU A 147 17.70 -4.07 2.82
CA LEU A 147 16.32 -4.25 2.36
C LEU A 147 16.21 -4.87 0.97
N GLY A 148 17.19 -4.66 0.09
CA GLY A 148 17.07 -4.99 -1.34
C GLY A 148 16.18 -3.99 -2.06
N LYS A 149 15.42 -4.45 -3.05
CA LYS A 149 14.54 -3.57 -3.84
C LYS A 149 13.44 -2.93 -2.98
N VAL A 150 13.44 -1.61 -2.97
CA VAL A 150 12.40 -0.76 -2.39
C VAL A 150 11.74 0.03 -3.50
N GLY A 151 10.44 -0.18 -3.69
CA GLY A 151 9.65 0.69 -4.57
C GLY A 151 9.44 2.02 -3.86
N MET A 152 9.77 3.13 -4.50
CA MET A 152 9.58 4.48 -3.99
C MET A 152 8.80 5.29 -5.00
N ASN A 153 7.87 6.13 -4.54
CA ASN A 153 7.03 6.92 -5.42
C ASN A 153 6.74 8.29 -4.79
N LEU A 154 6.70 9.31 -5.63
CA LEU A 154 6.30 10.66 -5.25
C LEU A 154 5.15 11.10 -6.17
N TYR A 155 4.02 11.45 -5.57
CA TYR A 155 2.78 11.76 -6.26
C TYR A 155 2.27 13.15 -5.93
N ALA A 156 1.54 13.76 -6.87
CA ALA A 156 0.53 14.78 -6.59
C ALA A 156 -0.83 14.09 -6.41
N LEU A 157 -1.62 14.55 -5.45
CA LEU A 157 -2.96 14.03 -5.15
C LEU A 157 -4.02 14.88 -5.85
N TYR A 158 -4.84 14.24 -6.69
CA TYR A 158 -6.13 14.76 -7.13
C TYR A 158 -7.24 14.13 -6.28
N ASP A 159 -7.85 14.95 -5.42
CA ASP A 159 -8.84 14.55 -4.42
C ASP A 159 -10.25 14.81 -4.93
N LYS A 160 -11.04 13.73 -5.05
CA LYS A 160 -12.48 13.76 -5.35
C LYS A 160 -13.32 13.17 -4.21
N SER A 161 -12.76 13.05 -3.02
CA SER A 161 -13.46 12.55 -1.85
C SER A 161 -14.44 13.60 -1.32
N GLN A 162 -15.71 13.23 -1.11
CA GLN A 162 -16.71 13.99 -0.33
C GLN A 162 -16.95 15.48 -0.69
N GLY A 163 -18.20 15.82 -1.05
CA GLY A 163 -18.68 17.21 -1.11
C GLY A 163 -18.04 18.06 -2.22
N ASN A 164 -17.45 19.21 -1.86
CA ASN A 164 -16.87 20.18 -2.80
C ASN A 164 -15.40 19.93 -3.16
N ARG A 165 -14.75 18.89 -2.61
CA ARG A 165 -13.36 18.60 -2.94
C ARG A 165 -13.29 18.00 -4.34
N ASN A 166 -12.76 18.78 -5.26
CA ASN A 166 -12.55 18.38 -6.65
C ASN A 166 -11.36 19.16 -7.19
N GLY A 167 -10.16 18.68 -6.90
CA GLY A 167 -8.95 19.36 -7.29
C GLY A 167 -7.67 18.76 -6.71
N TRP A 168 -6.56 19.41 -7.00
CA TRP A 168 -5.25 19.05 -6.48
C TRP A 168 -5.16 19.40 -4.99
N ASN A 169 -4.70 18.46 -4.17
CA ASN A 169 -4.66 18.59 -2.71
C ASN A 169 -3.37 17.97 -2.15
N GLY A 170 -2.23 18.63 -2.41
CA GLY A 170 -0.93 18.23 -1.88
C GLY A 170 -0.30 17.02 -2.58
N TYR A 171 0.62 16.38 -1.87
CA TYR A 171 1.54 15.37 -2.39
C TYR A 171 1.63 14.17 -1.45
N GLN A 172 2.07 13.02 -1.98
CA GLN A 172 2.35 11.83 -1.19
C GLN A 172 3.69 11.21 -1.59
N PHE A 173 4.53 10.92 -0.60
CA PHE A 173 5.63 9.98 -0.75
C PHE A 173 5.17 8.60 -0.27
N SER A 174 5.42 7.58 -1.10
CA SER A 174 5.17 6.19 -0.75
C SER A 174 6.43 5.36 -0.94
N ALA A 175 6.72 4.45 -0.02
CA ALA A 175 7.74 3.43 -0.22
C ALA A 175 7.30 2.07 0.33
N ASN A 176 7.78 0.98 -0.28
CA ASN A 176 7.40 -0.39 0.07
C ASN A 176 8.58 -1.36 -0.05
N TRP A 177 8.66 -2.34 0.82
CA TRP A 177 9.76 -3.31 0.87
C TRP A 177 9.28 -4.72 1.23
N PHE A 178 10.03 -5.71 0.76
CA PHE A 178 9.85 -7.12 1.10
C PHE A 178 11.22 -7.79 1.20
N LYS A 179 11.61 -8.17 2.42
CA LYS A 179 12.94 -8.73 2.70
C LYS A 179 12.83 -10.07 3.43
N PRO A 180 12.97 -11.20 2.72
CA PRO A 180 13.31 -12.47 3.34
C PRO A 180 14.65 -12.35 4.07
N PHE A 181 14.69 -12.70 5.36
CA PHE A 181 15.90 -12.58 6.19
C PHE A 181 16.33 -13.90 6.85
N LYS A 182 15.46 -14.91 6.86
CA LYS A 182 15.80 -16.25 7.36
C LYS A 182 15.06 -17.31 6.55
N THR A 183 15.79 -18.20 5.91
CA THR A 183 15.22 -19.37 5.22
C THR A 183 15.44 -20.63 6.05
N PHE A 184 14.44 -21.53 6.05
CA PHE A 184 14.47 -22.82 6.74
C PHE A 184 14.62 -23.96 5.72
N ASP A 185 15.08 -25.13 6.19
CA ASP A 185 15.38 -26.29 5.35
C ASP A 185 14.17 -26.82 4.57
N ASN A 186 12.95 -26.57 5.06
CA ASN A 186 11.70 -26.93 4.40
C ASN A 186 11.26 -25.94 3.30
N GLY A 187 12.10 -24.94 2.97
CA GLY A 187 11.83 -23.92 1.97
C GLY A 187 10.91 -22.78 2.42
N SER A 188 10.40 -22.82 3.66
CA SER A 188 9.73 -21.66 4.25
C SER A 188 10.74 -20.60 4.69
N PHE A 189 10.29 -19.37 4.90
CA PHE A 189 11.16 -18.26 5.31
C PHE A 189 10.45 -17.23 6.18
N LEU A 190 11.21 -16.47 6.96
CA LEU A 190 10.75 -15.25 7.61
C LEU A 190 11.09 -14.03 6.74
N ALA A 191 10.14 -13.12 6.64
CA ALA A 191 10.26 -11.87 5.91
C ALA A 191 9.90 -10.67 6.78
N TYR A 192 10.64 -9.59 6.55
CA TYR A 192 10.29 -8.26 7.00
C TYR A 192 9.71 -7.51 5.80
N GLN A 193 8.45 -7.09 5.91
CA GLN A 193 7.73 -6.47 4.81
C GLN A 193 6.93 -5.29 5.33
N GLY A 194 6.72 -4.28 4.50
CA GLY A 194 6.05 -3.09 4.95
C GLY A 194 5.98 -1.99 3.92
N TYR A 195 5.38 -0.89 4.35
CA TYR A 195 5.25 0.31 3.54
C TYR A 195 5.23 1.56 4.40
N VAL A 196 5.39 2.70 3.76
CA VAL A 196 5.12 4.03 4.30
C VAL A 196 4.34 4.82 3.25
N ASP A 197 3.29 5.51 3.69
CA ASP A 197 2.56 6.51 2.93
C ASP A 197 2.60 7.81 3.75
N TYR A 198 3.22 8.86 3.24
CA TYR A 198 3.34 10.16 3.91
C TYR A 198 2.86 11.29 3.00
N GLN A 199 1.78 11.93 3.39
CA GLN A 199 1.15 13.05 2.70
C GLN A 199 1.63 14.38 3.29
N PHE A 200 1.78 15.38 2.43
CA PHE A 200 2.22 16.72 2.82
C PHE A 200 1.73 17.79 1.82
N GLY A 201 1.68 19.04 2.28
CA GLY A 201 1.22 20.16 1.46
C GLY A 201 -0.28 20.10 1.12
N MET A 202 -1.06 19.40 1.95
CA MET A 202 -2.52 19.38 1.83
C MET A 202 -3.09 20.77 2.17
N ASP A 203 -4.19 21.14 1.51
CA ASP A 203 -4.83 22.45 1.67
C ASP A 203 -5.59 22.52 3.00
N SER A 204 -5.24 23.50 3.84
CA SER A 204 -5.85 23.73 5.15
C SER A 204 -7.35 24.05 5.09
N ASP A 205 -7.88 24.46 3.93
CA ASP A 205 -9.32 24.64 3.75
C ASP A 205 -10.07 23.29 3.75
N TYR A 206 -9.37 22.20 3.47
CA TYR A 206 -9.93 20.85 3.43
C TYR A 206 -9.54 20.01 4.64
N VAL A 207 -8.34 20.15 5.17
CA VAL A 207 -7.78 19.28 6.22
C VAL A 207 -7.49 20.01 7.52
N THR A 208 -7.44 19.28 8.65
CA THR A 208 -7.07 19.87 9.95
C THR A 208 -5.58 19.75 10.27
N ALA A 209 -4.86 18.88 9.55
CA ALA A 209 -3.40 18.79 9.51
C ALA A 209 -2.92 18.77 8.05
N THR A 210 -1.92 19.58 7.72
CA THR A 210 -1.42 19.76 6.33
C THR A 210 -0.38 18.71 5.91
N ASP A 211 0.05 17.87 6.86
CA ASP A 211 0.93 16.73 6.64
C ASP A 211 0.60 15.61 7.63
N GLY A 212 0.90 14.37 7.25
CA GLY A 212 0.59 13.19 8.04
C GLY A 212 0.71 11.92 7.22
N GLY A 213 0.72 10.76 7.86
CA GLY A 213 0.91 9.50 7.18
C GLY A 213 0.84 8.30 8.10
N ALA A 214 1.10 7.14 7.51
CA ALA A 214 1.22 5.89 8.24
C ALA A 214 2.35 5.05 7.67
N THR A 215 2.98 4.26 8.53
CA THR A 215 3.92 3.22 8.12
C THR A 215 3.53 1.90 8.74
N PHE A 216 3.54 0.86 7.93
CA PHE A 216 3.31 -0.52 8.34
C PHE A 216 4.62 -1.29 8.39
N GLN A 217 4.79 -2.03 9.48
CA GLN A 217 5.99 -2.81 9.81
C GLN A 217 5.56 -4.26 10.11
N GLY A 218 5.80 -5.15 9.15
CA GLY A 218 5.33 -6.53 9.18
C GLY A 218 6.46 -7.53 9.37
N LEU A 219 6.21 -8.53 10.23
CA LEU A 219 7.03 -9.74 10.37
C LEU A 219 6.18 -10.96 10.04
N TYR A 220 6.56 -11.67 8.98
CA TYR A 220 5.75 -12.73 8.40
C TYR A 220 6.57 -14.00 8.24
N TRP A 221 5.95 -15.14 8.54
CA TRP A 221 6.39 -16.44 8.07
C TRP A 221 5.70 -16.75 6.73
N HIS A 222 6.47 -17.21 5.75
CA HIS A 222 5.99 -17.58 4.42
C HIS A 222 6.36 -19.02 4.11
N SER A 223 5.40 -19.79 3.60
CA SER A 223 5.62 -21.01 2.84
C SER A 223 5.13 -20.84 1.40
N LYS A 224 5.19 -21.92 0.61
CA LYS A 224 4.74 -21.92 -0.79
C LYS A 224 3.28 -21.49 -0.94
N GLN A 225 2.37 -22.03 -0.13
CA GLN A 225 0.93 -21.71 -0.22
C GLN A 225 0.42 -20.78 0.88
N TYR A 226 1.16 -20.62 1.98
CA TYR A 226 0.65 -19.91 3.16
C TYR A 226 1.57 -18.78 3.61
N ALA A 227 1.01 -17.81 4.31
CA ALA A 227 1.77 -16.94 5.20
C ALA A 227 0.99 -16.66 6.49
N LEU A 228 1.72 -16.43 7.58
CA LEU A 228 1.17 -15.95 8.85
C LEU A 228 2.00 -14.76 9.28
N GLY A 229 1.36 -13.68 9.70
CA GLY A 229 2.09 -12.46 10.01
C GLY A 229 1.50 -11.66 11.14
N TYR A 230 2.41 -10.91 11.77
CA TYR A 230 2.10 -9.82 12.67
C TYR A 230 2.53 -8.50 12.04
N GLY A 231 1.72 -7.48 12.25
CA GLY A 231 1.90 -6.15 11.71
C GLY A 231 1.77 -5.08 12.77
N LEU A 232 2.65 -4.09 12.71
CA LEU A 232 2.59 -2.87 13.51
C LEU A 232 2.41 -1.68 12.56
N LYS A 233 1.33 -0.91 12.69
CA LYS A 233 1.15 0.32 11.93
C LYS A 233 1.28 1.52 12.85
N ILE A 234 2.11 2.48 12.44
CA ILE A 234 2.37 3.72 13.17
C ILE A 234 1.78 4.86 12.36
N TYR A 235 1.05 5.75 13.02
CA TYR A 235 0.30 6.84 12.42
C TYR A 235 0.75 8.17 12.96
N LYS A 236 0.74 9.18 12.09
CA LYS A 236 0.87 10.59 12.45
C LYS A 236 -0.16 11.36 11.64
N ASP A 237 -1.12 11.98 12.31
CA ASP A 237 -2.13 12.86 11.71
C ASP A 237 -2.72 12.29 10.41
N VAL A 238 -3.04 10.99 10.43
CA VAL A 238 -3.33 10.24 9.22
C VAL A 238 -4.53 10.84 8.49
N TYR A 239 -4.48 10.87 7.15
CA TYR A 239 -5.52 11.43 6.27
C TYR A 239 -5.77 12.93 6.46
N GLY A 240 -4.77 13.68 6.93
CA GLY A 240 -4.88 15.12 7.16
C GLY A 240 -5.76 15.47 8.36
N ILE A 241 -5.93 14.53 9.28
CA ILE A 241 -6.71 14.72 10.49
C ILE A 241 -5.75 15.01 11.63
N LYS A 242 -5.83 16.21 12.21
CA LYS A 242 -5.05 16.58 13.38
C LYS A 242 -5.45 15.76 14.60
N ASP A 243 -4.45 15.16 15.24
CA ASP A 243 -4.65 14.37 16.44
C ASP A 243 -5.18 15.20 17.61
N SER A 244 -6.09 14.61 18.38
CA SER A 244 -6.71 15.26 19.53
C SER A 244 -7.20 14.26 20.55
N SER A 245 -7.48 14.73 21.77
CA SER A 245 -8.08 13.88 22.82
C SER A 245 -9.48 13.37 22.48
N GLY A 246 -10.20 14.01 21.56
CA GLY A 246 -11.56 13.64 21.15
C GLY A 246 -11.62 12.73 19.92
N PHE A 247 -10.54 12.69 19.14
CA PHE A 247 -10.44 11.86 17.94
C PHE A 247 -8.96 11.63 17.63
N LYS A 248 -8.53 10.38 17.76
CA LYS A 248 -7.14 9.99 17.52
C LYS A 248 -6.90 9.71 16.05
N SER A 249 -5.81 10.26 15.54
CA SER A 249 -5.30 10.06 14.18
C SER A 249 -3.78 9.83 14.17
N SER A 250 -3.14 9.93 15.33
CA SER A 250 -1.75 9.55 15.59
C SER A 250 -1.70 8.43 16.62
N GLY A 251 -0.71 7.54 16.51
CA GLY A 251 -0.56 6.42 17.43
C GLY A 251 -0.12 5.15 16.74
N VAL A 252 -0.54 4.01 17.30
CA VAL A 252 -0.10 2.68 16.87
C VAL A 252 -1.31 1.75 16.84
N SER A 253 -1.39 0.92 15.80
CA SER A 253 -2.32 -0.20 15.71
C SER A 253 -1.59 -1.49 15.39
N HIS A 254 -2.25 -2.61 15.67
CA HIS A 254 -1.71 -3.94 15.46
C HIS A 254 -2.54 -4.72 14.46
N TYR A 255 -1.91 -5.63 13.73
CA TYR A 255 -2.58 -6.51 12.78
C TYR A 255 -2.07 -7.92 12.91
N ILE A 256 -2.97 -8.87 12.70
CA ILE A 256 -2.62 -10.27 12.44
C ILE A 256 -3.20 -10.67 11.09
N SER A 257 -2.49 -11.55 10.39
CA SER A 257 -2.87 -11.97 9.05
C SER A 257 -2.61 -13.46 8.84
N ALA A 258 -3.57 -14.13 8.20
CA ALA A 258 -3.43 -15.46 7.65
C ALA A 258 -3.69 -15.44 6.14
N THR A 259 -2.70 -15.86 5.37
CA THR A 259 -2.68 -15.74 3.91
C THR A 259 -2.72 -17.08 3.22
N TYR A 260 -3.47 -17.17 2.11
CA TYR A 260 -3.40 -18.24 1.13
C TYR A 260 -2.99 -17.70 -0.25
N LYS A 261 -1.96 -18.31 -0.86
CA LYS A 261 -1.34 -17.89 -2.13
C LYS A 261 -1.73 -18.84 -3.26
N PHE A 262 -2.07 -18.29 -4.42
CA PHE A 262 -2.46 -19.02 -5.63
C PHE A 262 -1.32 -19.18 -6.63
#